data_AF-A0A6N8NPZ7-F1
#
_entry.id   AF-A0A6N8NPZ7-F1
#
_cell.length_a   1.000
_cell.length_b   1.000
_cell.length_c   1.000
_cell.angle_alpha   90.00
_cell.angle_beta   90.00
_cell.angle_gamma   90.00
#
_symmetry.space_group_name_H-M   'P 1'
#
loop_
_entity.id
_entity.type
_entity.pdbx_description
1 polymer ?
#
loop_
_entity_poly.entity_id
_entity_poly.type
_entity_poly.pdbx_seq_one_letter_code
_entity_poly.pdbx_strand_id
1 'polypeptide(L)'
;MNRIEHYHDWLRDAHAMEKQAESMLESMASRIDNYPELRARIEQHLSETKNQIVQLETILDRNDISRSVIKDSMSKMAALGQSIGGIF
;
A
#
# COMPACT_ATOMS: atom_id res chain seq x y z
N MET A 1 7.09 15.25 20.12
CA MET A 1 6.76 13.96 19.52
C MET A 1 7.39 12.84 20.34
N ASN A 2 6.59 11.87 20.80
CA ASN A 2 7.04 10.69 21.54
C ASN A 2 7.35 9.54 20.55
N ARG A 3 8.21 8.57 20.93
CA ARG A 3 8.57 7.40 20.09
C ARG A 3 7.35 6.60 19.62
N ILE A 4 6.29 6.56 20.42
CA ILE A 4 5.03 5.87 20.09
C ILE A 4 4.33 6.55 18.90
N GLU A 5 4.33 7.88 18.86
CA GLU A 5 3.72 8.63 17.75
C GLU A 5 4.47 8.38 16.44
N HIS A 6 5.81 8.40 16.49
CA HIS A 6 6.64 8.05 15.32
C HIS A 6 6.42 6.62 14.84
N TYR A 7 6.24 5.67 15.76
CA TYR A 7 5.91 4.30 15.41
C TYR A 7 4.55 4.20 14.71
N HIS A 8 3.54 4.93 15.21
CA HIS A 8 2.21 4.97 14.60
C HIS A 8 2.22 5.63 13.22
N ASP A 9 2.97 6.72 13.05
CA ASP A 9 3.13 7.38 11.75
C ASP A 9 3.81 6.44 10.74
N TRP A 10 4.89 5.76 11.16
CA TRP A 10 5.56 4.77 10.31
C TRP A 10 4.62 3.63 9.88
N LEU A 11 3.80 3.10 10.80
CA LEU A 11 2.83 2.05 10.45
C LEU A 11 1.79 2.51 9.43
N ARG A 12 1.36 3.78 9.51
CA ARG A 12 0.41 4.36 8.55
C ARG A 12 1.04 4.56 7.18
N ASP A 13 2.26 5.08 7.14
CA ASP A 13 3.01 5.28 5.91
C ASP A 13 3.28 3.93 5.23
N ALA A 14 3.68 2.92 6.00
CA ALA A 14 3.86 1.56 5.49
C ALA A 14 2.56 0.99 4.89
N HIS A 15 1.42 1.11 5.59
CA HIS A 15 0.13 0.61 5.08
C HIS A 15 -0.31 1.31 3.79
N ALA A 16 -0.13 2.63 3.75
CA ALA A 16 -0.50 3.41 2.57
C ALA A 16 0.43 3.14 1.38
N MET A 17 1.73 2.89 1.62
CA MET A 17 2.67 2.42 0.60
C MET A 17 2.30 1.05 0.04
N GLU A 18 1.95 0.08 0.90
CA GLU A 18 1.54 -1.25 0.43
C GLU A 18 0.24 -1.18 -0.39
N LYS A 19 -0.70 -0.31 -0.01
CA LYS A 19 -1.93 -0.08 -0.80
C LYS A 19 -1.66 0.55 -2.17
N GLN A 20 -0.66 1.43 -2.25
CA GLN A 20 -0.21 1.96 -3.53
C GLN A 20 0.48 0.89 -4.38
N ALA A 21 1.33 0.06 -3.76
CA ALA A 21 2.00 -1.05 -4.43
C ALA A 21 0.98 -2.07 -4.98
N GLU A 22 -0.04 -2.42 -4.20
CA GLU A 22 -1.17 -3.28 -4.62
C GLU A 22 -1.79 -2.76 -5.92
N SER A 23 -2.17 -1.47 -5.96
CA SER A 23 -2.79 -0.84 -7.13
C SER A 23 -1.87 -0.84 -8.35
N MET A 24 -0.58 -0.60 -8.14
CA MET A 24 0.43 -0.59 -9.20
C MET A 24 0.65 -1.99 -9.78
N LEU A 25 0.81 -3.00 -8.92
CA LEU A 25 1.03 -4.39 -9.31
C LEU A 25 -0.18 -4.97 -10.04
N GLU A 26 -1.40 -4.65 -9.61
CA GLU A 26 -2.64 -5.03 -10.32
C GLU A 26 -2.69 -4.44 -11.73
N SER A 27 -2.36 -3.15 -11.87
CA SER A 27 -2.29 -2.48 -13.17
C SER A 27 -1.22 -3.12 -14.07
N MET A 28 -0.03 -3.42 -13.53
CA MET A 28 1.03 -4.08 -14.29
C MET A 28 0.65 -5.49 -14.73
N ALA A 29 0.09 -6.31 -13.83
CA ALA A 29 -0.35 -7.68 -14.14
C ALA A 29 -1.39 -7.71 -15.27
N SER A 30 -2.30 -6.72 -15.30
CA SER A 30 -3.34 -6.61 -16.33
C SER A 30 -2.84 -6.22 -17.72
N ARG A 31 -1.64 -5.63 -17.82
CA ARG A 31 -1.08 -5.09 -19.08
C ARG A 31 -0.01 -6.00 -19.73
N ILE A 32 0.44 -7.03 -19.03
CA ILE A 32 1.49 -7.94 -19.53
C ILE A 32 0.86 -9.16 -20.21
N ASP A 33 0.86 -9.15 -21.54
CA ASP A 33 0.34 -10.27 -22.34
C ASP A 33 1.45 -11.21 -22.85
N ASN A 34 2.62 -10.66 -23.20
CA ASN A 34 3.65 -11.39 -23.96
C ASN A 34 4.77 -12.02 -23.10
N TYR A 35 4.73 -11.84 -21.78
CA TYR A 35 5.77 -12.29 -20.85
C TYR A 35 5.17 -13.04 -19.66
N PRO A 36 4.79 -14.33 -19.83
CA PRO A 36 4.05 -15.08 -18.82
C PRO A 36 4.85 -15.27 -17.52
N GLU A 37 6.16 -15.46 -17.59
CA GLU A 37 7.00 -15.59 -16.39
C GLU A 37 7.06 -14.28 -15.57
N LEU A 38 7.15 -13.14 -16.26
CA LEU A 38 7.12 -11.83 -15.60
C LEU A 38 5.76 -11.58 -14.95
N ARG A 39 4.67 -11.89 -15.65
CA ARG A 39 3.33 -11.79 -15.10
C ARG A 39 3.17 -12.65 -13.84
N ALA A 40 3.63 -13.90 -13.87
CA ALA A 40 3.56 -14.79 -12.70
C ALA A 40 4.33 -14.23 -11.49
N ARG A 41 5.48 -13.59 -11.71
CA ARG A 41 6.24 -12.92 -10.63
C ARG A 41 5.51 -11.71 -10.06
N ILE A 42 4.85 -10.91 -10.90
CA ILE A 42 4.05 -9.78 -10.44
C ILE A 42 2.82 -10.25 -9.66
N GLU A 43 2.13 -11.30 -10.14
CA GLU A 43 0.99 -11.90 -9.43
C GLU A 43 1.42 -12.49 -8.08
N GLN A 44 2.60 -13.14 -8.01
CA GLN A 44 3.18 -13.58 -6.76
C GLN A 44 3.42 -12.39 -5.81
N HIS A 45 4.09 -11.34 -6.30
CA HIS A 45 4.37 -10.17 -5.48
C HIS A 45 3.09 -9.47 -5.00
N LEU A 46 2.07 -9.38 -5.85
CA LEU A 46 0.75 -8.86 -5.48
C LEU A 46 0.12 -9.66 -4.33
N SER A 47 0.23 -11.00 -4.35
CA SER A 47 -0.24 -11.84 -3.25
C SER A 47 0.53 -11.57 -1.96
N GLU A 48 1.84 -11.35 -2.04
CA GLU A 48 2.69 -11.02 -0.89
C GLU A 48 2.31 -9.66 -0.31
N THR A 49 2.14 -8.63 -1.16
CA THR A 49 1.68 -7.29 -0.78
C THR A 49 0.30 -7.33 -0.12
N LYS A 50 -0.65 -8.10 -0.66
CA LYS A 50 -1.98 -8.27 -0.02
C LYS A 50 -1.88 -8.87 1.37
N ASN A 51 -0.99 -9.85 1.57
CA ASN A 51 -0.75 -10.44 2.89
C ASN A 51 -0.09 -9.43 3.84
N GLN A 52 0.85 -8.61 3.36
CA GLN A 52 1.52 -7.57 4.15
C GLN A 52 0.53 -6.50 4.62
N ILE A 53 -0.39 -6.08 3.74
CA ILE A 53 -1.50 -5.16 4.08
C ILE A 53 -2.30 -5.71 5.26
N VAL A 54 -2.74 -6.97 5.20
CA VAL A 54 -3.53 -7.59 6.27
C VAL A 54 -2.77 -7.64 7.60
N GLN A 55 -1.46 -7.92 7.54
CA GLN A 55 -0.61 -7.90 8.74
C GLN A 55 -0.49 -6.49 9.33
N LEU A 56 -0.29 -5.47 8.50
CA LEU A 56 -0.26 -4.08 8.92
C LEU A 56 -1.58 -3.63 9.53
N GLU A 57 -2.73 -3.99 8.92
CA GLU A 57 -4.06 -3.72 9.47
C GLU A 57 -4.24 -4.36 10.84
N THR A 58 -3.81 -5.61 11.01
CA THR A 58 -3.86 -6.31 12.30
C THR A 58 -3.00 -5.60 13.36
N ILE A 59 -1.82 -5.09 13.00
CA ILE A 59 -0.94 -4.36 13.91
C ILE A 59 -1.54 -2.99 14.25
N LEU A 60 -2.07 -2.27 13.27
CA LEU A 60 -2.72 -0.98 13.45
C LEU A 60 -3.92 -1.10 14.42
N ASP A 61 -4.77 -2.11 14.22
CA ASP A 61 -5.91 -2.40 15.09
C ASP A 61 -5.45 -2.72 16.53
N ARG A 62 -4.37 -3.49 16.71
CA ARG A 62 -3.79 -3.79 18.03
C ARG A 62 -3.22 -2.58 18.76
N ASN A 63 -2.79 -1.56 18.04
CA ASN A 63 -2.24 -0.32 18.60
C ASN A 63 -3.32 0.77 18.79
N ASP A 64 -4.60 0.42 18.63
CA ASP A 64 -5.76 1.35 18.69
C ASP A 64 -5.60 2.56 17.74
N ILE A 65 -4.90 2.34 16.62
CA ILE A 65 -4.74 3.35 15.58
C ILE A 65 -6.03 3.37 14.76
N SER A 66 -6.87 4.36 15.01
CA SER A 66 -8.20 4.44 14.42
C SER A 66 -8.19 4.46 12.88
N ARG A 67 -9.16 3.75 12.28
CA ARG A 67 -9.37 3.68 10.83
C ARG A 67 -9.54 5.05 10.15
N SER A 68 -10.05 6.04 10.87
CA SER A 68 -10.16 7.42 10.37
C SER A 68 -8.79 8.03 10.09
N VAL A 69 -7.79 7.76 10.93
CA VAL A 69 -6.42 8.28 10.75
C VAL A 69 -5.71 7.52 9.62
N ILE A 70 -5.98 6.22 9.43
CA ILE A 70 -5.51 5.45 8.28
C ILE A 70 -6.07 6.03 6.97
N LYS A 71 -7.37 6.35 6.94
CA LYS A 71 -8.04 6.95 5.79
C LYS A 71 -7.45 8.30 5.40
N ASP A 72 -7.05 9.12 6.38
CA ASP A 72 -6.37 10.39 6.13
C ASP A 72 -5.00 10.20 5.46
N SER A 73 -4.21 9.22 5.92
CA SER A 73 -2.92 8.88 5.29
C SER A 73 -3.09 8.36 3.86
N MET A 74 -4.05 7.47 3.62
CA MET A 74 -4.39 7.02 2.25
C MET A 74 -4.83 8.18 1.36
N SER A 75 -5.63 9.11 1.89
CA SER A 75 -6.11 10.27 1.12
C SER A 75 -4.95 11.18 0.69
N LYS A 76 -3.94 11.36 1.56
CA LYS A 76 -2.71 12.09 1.24
C LYS A 76 -1.88 11.38 0.16
N MET A 77 -1.76 10.05 0.23
CA MET A 77 -1.06 9.29 -0.81
C MET A 77 -1.80 9.27 -2.14
N ALA A 78 -3.14 9.20 -2.14
CA ALA A 78 -3.94 9.35 -3.34
C ALA A 78 -3.79 10.75 -3.98
N ALA A 79 -3.67 11.80 -3.17
CA ALA A 79 -3.37 13.14 -3.67
C ALA A 79 -1.96 13.24 -4.29
N LEU A 80 -0.97 12.58 -3.70
CA LEU A 80 0.37 12.47 -4.28
C LEU A 80 0.35 11.63 -5.58
N GLY A 81 -0.43 10.56 -5.61
CA GLY A 81 -0.67 9.72 -6.79
C GLY A 81 -1.34 10.48 -7.93
N GLN A 82 -2.28 11.39 -7.65
CA GLN A 82 -2.82 12.30 -8.67
C GLN A 82 -1.79 13.31 -9.18
N SER A 83 -0.87 13.78 -8.31
CA SER A 83 0.20 14.69 -8.73
C SER A 83 1.27 14.02 -9.61
N ILE A 84 1.48 12.71 -9.45
CA ILE A 84 2.41 11.90 -10.26
C ILE A 84 1.69 11.29 -11.49
N GLY A 85 0.38 11.02 -11.38
CA GLY A 85 -0.47 10.46 -12.42
C GLY A 85 -0.82 11.42 -13.56
N GLY A 86 -0.28 12.65 -13.56
CA GLY A 86 -0.26 13.50 -14.75
C GLY A 86 0.77 13.08 -15.81
N ILE A 87 1.56 12.02 -15.56
CA ILE A 87 2.66 11.56 -16.43
C ILE A 87 2.43 10.14 -17.00
N PHE A 88 1.36 9.42 -16.62
CA PHE A 88 1.07 8.06 -17.14
C PHE A 88 -0.37 7.84 -17.57
#